data_AF-A0A4R6INH3-F1
#
_entry.id   AF-A0A4R6INH3-F1
#
_cell.length_a   1.000
_cell.length_b   1.000
_cell.length_c   1.000
_cell.angle_alpha   90.00
_cell.angle_beta   90.00
_cell.angle_gamma   90.00
#
_symmetry.space_group_name_H-M   'P 1'
#
loop_
_entity.id
_entity.type
_entity.pdbx_description
1 polymer ?
#
loop_
_entity_poly.entity_id
_entity_poly.type
_entity_poly.pdbx_seq_one_letter_code
_entity_poly.pdbx_strand_id
1 'polypeptide(L)'
;MSEPLLLYTLKQLVLAITGKNATAEMIVDLEDILEGNGLDDENYVPIWVPQIFQALTEKKNIPATQQTPAIKEGASYYNFFDELSQIIPMKWVEYGEYFLMQFPPLDLEAKISLEDNSYEVRAITKTV
;
A
#
# COMPACT_ATOMS: atom_id res chain seq x y z
N MET A 1 -19.57 -7.39 11.80
CA MET A 1 -18.96 -7.28 10.46
C MET A 1 -17.47 -7.40 10.66
N SER A 2 -16.79 -8.24 9.88
CA SER A 2 -15.33 -8.35 9.95
C SER A 2 -14.70 -7.09 9.35
N GLU A 3 -13.59 -6.64 9.91
CA GLU A 3 -12.82 -5.52 9.36
C GLU A 3 -12.32 -5.87 7.94
N PRO A 4 -12.38 -4.94 6.96
CA PRO A 4 -11.80 -5.17 5.65
C PRO A 4 -10.31 -5.51 5.75
N LEU A 5 -9.86 -6.53 5.02
CA LEU A 5 -8.47 -6.99 5.06
C LEU A 5 -7.47 -5.84 4.79
N LEU A 6 -7.81 -4.96 3.85
CA LEU A 6 -6.96 -3.83 3.50
C LEU A 6 -6.80 -2.86 4.68
N LEU A 7 -7.89 -2.47 5.35
CA LEU A 7 -7.84 -1.62 6.54
C LEU A 7 -7.02 -2.26 7.67
N TYR A 8 -7.20 -3.57 7.90
CA TYR A 8 -6.39 -4.31 8.87
C TYR A 8 -4.89 -4.21 8.53
N THR A 9 -4.50 -4.48 7.27
CA THR A 9 -3.09 -4.41 6.85
C THR A 9 -2.49 -3.01 6.96
N LEU A 10 -3.27 -1.96 6.70
CA LEU A 10 -2.83 -0.58 6.86
C LEU A 10 -2.56 -0.22 8.32
N LYS A 11 -3.43 -0.66 9.25
CA LYS A 11 -3.21 -0.49 10.69
C LYS A 11 -1.95 -1.21 11.18
N GLN A 12 -1.69 -2.43 10.67
CA GLN A 12 -0.45 -3.15 10.96
C GLN A 12 0.79 -2.44 10.41
N LEU A 13 0.69 -1.88 9.21
CA LEU A 13 1.77 -1.10 8.60
C LEU A 13 2.09 0.16 9.43
N VAL A 14 1.08 0.89 9.89
CA VAL A 14 1.28 2.05 10.79
C VAL A 14 2.02 1.63 12.06
N LEU A 15 1.63 0.50 12.67
CA LEU A 15 2.33 -0.05 13.83
C LEU A 15 3.79 -0.39 13.51
N ALA A 16 4.04 -1.02 12.36
CA ALA A 16 5.40 -1.39 11.94
C ALA A 16 6.30 -0.17 11.72
N ILE A 17 5.76 0.91 11.13
CA ILE A 17 6.54 2.11 10.78
C ILE A 17 6.76 3.01 12.00
N THR A 18 5.73 3.19 12.83
CA THR A 18 5.73 4.18 13.92
C THR A 18 6.03 3.58 15.30
N GLY A 19 5.94 2.26 15.43
CA GLY A 19 5.96 1.56 16.73
C GLY A 19 4.72 1.80 17.58
N LYS A 20 3.66 2.40 17.03
CA LYS A 20 2.42 2.74 17.73
C LYS A 20 1.19 2.34 16.90
N ASN A 21 0.10 1.99 17.58
CA ASN A 21 -1.18 1.77 16.90
C ASN A 21 -1.66 3.07 16.25
N ALA A 22 -2.38 2.94 15.14
CA ALA A 22 -3.07 4.07 14.51
C ALA A 22 -4.02 4.77 15.50
N THR A 23 -4.06 6.10 15.46
CA THR A 23 -4.99 6.89 16.29
C THR A 23 -6.41 6.78 15.73
N ALA A 24 -7.43 7.13 16.52
CA ALA A 24 -8.80 7.11 16.04
C ALA A 24 -9.01 8.04 14.83
N GLU A 25 -8.37 9.21 14.83
CA GLU A 25 -8.39 10.17 13.71
C GLU A 25 -7.79 9.55 12.44
N MET A 26 -6.59 8.96 12.53
CA MET A 26 -5.98 8.27 11.39
C MET A 26 -6.83 7.10 10.89
N ILE A 27 -7.53 6.39 11.77
CA ILE A 27 -8.41 5.28 11.36
C ILE A 27 -9.58 5.80 10.54
N VAL A 28 -10.19 6.90 10.95
CA VAL A 28 -11.26 7.57 10.18
C VAL A 28 -10.72 8.03 8.83
N ASP A 29 -9.56 8.68 8.80
CA ASP A 29 -8.94 9.11 7.53
C ASP A 29 -8.66 7.91 6.61
N LEU A 30 -8.18 6.79 7.16
CA LEU A 30 -7.95 5.56 6.41
C LEU A 30 -9.25 4.94 5.88
N GLU A 31 -10.34 5.00 6.64
CA GLU A 31 -11.66 4.53 6.20
C GLU A 31 -12.20 5.43 5.08
N ASP A 32 -12.08 6.75 5.22
CA ASP A 32 -12.53 7.74 4.24
C ASP A 32 -11.80 7.59 2.89
N ILE A 33 -10.47 7.38 2.88
CA ILE A 33 -9.75 7.13 1.62
C ILE A 33 -10.13 5.79 1.00
N LEU A 34 -10.44 4.76 1.80
CA LEU A 34 -10.84 3.47 1.27
C LEU A 34 -12.21 3.59 0.60
N GLU A 35 -13.18 4.21 1.26
CA GLU A 35 -14.51 4.45 0.69
C GLU A 35 -14.41 5.37 -0.54
N GLY A 36 -13.66 6.48 -0.45
CA GLY A 36 -13.49 7.44 -1.53
C GLY A 36 -12.87 6.86 -2.81
N ASN A 37 -12.07 5.78 -2.67
CA ASN A 37 -11.45 5.08 -3.78
C ASN A 37 -12.14 3.74 -4.13
N GLY A 38 -13.26 3.39 -3.47
CA GLY A 38 -14.01 2.15 -3.69
C GLY A 38 -13.27 0.89 -3.25
N LEU A 39 -12.45 0.97 -2.20
CA LEU A 39 -11.59 -0.09 -1.65
C LEU A 39 -12.07 -0.61 -0.28
N ASP A 40 -13.25 -0.18 0.16
CA ASP A 40 -13.94 -0.62 1.38
C ASP A 40 -14.59 -2.01 1.23
N ASP A 41 -14.84 -2.46 0.00
CA ASP A 41 -15.30 -3.82 -0.35
C ASP A 41 -14.14 -4.64 -0.99
N GLU A 42 -13.87 -5.81 -0.40
CA GLU A 42 -12.81 -6.74 -0.82
C GLU A 42 -12.89 -7.17 -2.30
N ASN A 43 -14.08 -7.13 -2.91
CA ASN A 43 -14.26 -7.48 -4.32
C ASN A 43 -13.60 -6.48 -5.27
N TYR A 44 -13.39 -5.24 -4.83
CA TYR A 44 -12.75 -4.19 -5.61
C TYR A 44 -11.25 -4.05 -5.29
N VAL A 45 -10.74 -4.81 -4.32
CA VAL A 45 -9.33 -4.78 -3.94
C VAL A 45 -8.58 -5.92 -4.62
N PRO A 46 -7.62 -5.65 -5.52
CA PRO A 46 -6.81 -6.69 -6.13
C PRO A 46 -5.82 -7.23 -5.10
N ILE A 47 -5.61 -8.54 -5.10
CA ILE A 47 -4.86 -9.25 -4.04
C ILE A 47 -3.44 -8.72 -3.82
N TRP A 48 -2.81 -8.14 -4.85
CA TRP A 48 -1.46 -7.63 -4.76
C TRP A 48 -1.35 -6.39 -3.85
N VAL A 49 -2.43 -5.60 -3.69
CA VAL A 49 -2.43 -4.40 -2.85
C VAL A 49 -2.22 -4.75 -1.37
N PRO A 50 -3.06 -5.60 -0.73
CA PRO A 50 -2.80 -6.02 0.65
C PRO A 50 -1.51 -6.85 0.78
N GLN A 51 -1.10 -7.59 -0.27
CA GLN A 51 0.17 -8.34 -0.26
C GLN A 51 1.39 -7.42 -0.11
N ILE A 52 1.41 -6.24 -0.76
CA ILE A 52 2.48 -5.25 -0.58
C ILE A 52 2.56 -4.83 0.89
N PHE A 53 1.44 -4.42 1.49
CA PHE A 53 1.43 -3.93 2.86
C PHE A 53 1.75 -5.03 3.88
N GLN A 54 1.30 -6.26 3.63
CA GLN A 54 1.67 -7.41 4.43
C GLN A 54 3.18 -7.68 4.37
N ALA A 55 3.77 -7.68 3.17
CA ALA A 55 5.21 -7.91 3.02
C ALA A 55 6.05 -6.80 3.67
N LEU A 56 5.63 -5.54 3.57
CA LEU A 56 6.26 -4.43 4.27
C LEU A 56 6.23 -4.62 5.79
N THR A 57 5.06 -4.97 6.33
CA THR A 57 4.87 -5.24 7.77
C THR A 57 5.72 -6.43 8.25
N GLU A 58 5.77 -7.51 7.47
CA GLU A 58 6.54 -8.72 7.77
C GLU A 58 8.04 -8.60 7.43
N LYS A 59 8.46 -7.45 6.89
CA LYS A 59 9.81 -7.19 6.38
C LYS A 59 10.31 -8.24 5.40
N LYS A 60 9.43 -8.65 4.47
CA LYS A 60 9.70 -9.63 3.43
C LYS A 60 9.85 -8.98 2.07
N ASN A 61 10.71 -9.57 1.26
CA ASN A 61 10.82 -9.20 -0.14
C ASN A 61 9.77 -9.93 -0.97
N ILE A 62 9.20 -9.23 -1.94
CA ILE A 62 8.41 -9.80 -3.03
C ILE A 62 9.22 -9.56 -4.30
N PRO A 63 9.68 -10.59 -5.02
CA PRO A 63 10.32 -10.40 -6.32
C PRO A 63 9.33 -9.79 -7.31
N ALA A 64 9.81 -9.18 -8.40
CA ALA A 64 8.92 -8.62 -9.43
C ALA A 64 7.84 -9.62 -9.86
N THR A 65 6.60 -9.33 -9.50
CA THR A 65 5.43 -10.22 -9.62
C THR A 65 4.34 -9.52 -10.43
N GLN A 66 3.63 -10.26 -11.26
CA GLN A 66 2.55 -9.71 -12.09
C GLN A 66 1.35 -9.28 -11.23
N GLN A 67 0.78 -8.13 -11.55
CA GLN A 67 -0.45 -7.65 -10.94
C GLN A 67 -1.63 -8.48 -11.46
N THR A 68 -2.52 -8.87 -10.56
CA THR A 68 -3.81 -9.49 -10.89
C THR A 68 -4.94 -8.49 -10.75
N PRO A 69 -5.98 -8.53 -11.60
CA PRO A 69 -7.13 -7.65 -11.46
C PRO A 69 -7.94 -7.96 -10.20
N ALA A 70 -8.75 -7.00 -9.77
CA ALA A 70 -9.78 -7.22 -8.76
C ALA A 70 -10.95 -8.04 -9.33
N ILE A 71 -11.83 -8.52 -8.47
CA ILE A 71 -13.04 -9.26 -8.88
C ILE A 71 -14.01 -8.31 -9.60
N LYS A 72 -14.10 -7.06 -9.15
CA LYS A 72 -14.89 -5.99 -9.74
C LYS A 72 -14.02 -4.80 -10.13
N GLU A 73 -14.39 -4.15 -11.22
CA GLU A 73 -13.79 -2.89 -11.66
C GLU A 73 -14.46 -1.69 -10.97
N GLY A 74 -13.78 -0.54 -10.95
CA GLY A 74 -14.33 0.73 -10.47
C GLY A 74 -13.53 1.41 -9.36
N ALA A 75 -12.59 0.69 -8.73
CA ALA A 75 -11.68 1.27 -7.74
C ALA A 75 -10.50 2.02 -8.37
N SER A 76 -9.99 3.03 -7.65
CA SER A 76 -8.82 3.83 -8.07
C SER A 76 -7.62 3.60 -7.15
N TYR A 77 -6.79 2.62 -7.48
CA TYR A 77 -5.62 2.28 -6.65
C TYR A 77 -4.54 3.38 -6.69
N TYR A 78 -4.42 4.10 -7.81
CA TYR A 78 -3.43 5.16 -7.96
C TYR A 78 -3.71 6.32 -7.00
N ASN A 79 -4.94 6.85 -7.04
CA ASN A 79 -5.38 7.92 -6.13
C ASN A 79 -5.26 7.47 -4.67
N PHE A 80 -5.66 6.22 -4.39
CA PHE A 80 -5.50 5.64 -3.06
C PHE A 80 -4.04 5.68 -2.57
N PHE A 81 -3.04 5.31 -3.38
CA PHE A 81 -1.65 5.35 -2.91
C PHE A 81 -1.12 6.77 -2.71
N ASP A 82 -1.53 7.73 -3.55
CA ASP A 82 -1.17 9.14 -3.38
C ASP A 82 -1.78 9.72 -2.09
N GLU A 83 -3.09 9.52 -1.87
CA GLU A 83 -3.78 9.95 -0.65
C GLU A 83 -3.22 9.27 0.59
N LEU A 84 -2.91 7.97 0.51
CA LEU A 84 -2.27 7.22 1.60
C LEU A 84 -0.93 7.84 2.01
N SER A 85 -0.21 8.45 1.06
CA SER A 85 1.10 9.08 1.34
C SER A 85 0.99 10.31 2.23
N GLN A 86 -0.20 10.89 2.33
CA GLN A 86 -0.50 12.05 3.17
C GLN A 86 -0.81 11.64 4.62
N ILE A 87 -1.21 10.38 4.84
CA ILE A 87 -1.62 9.85 6.15
C ILE A 87 -0.50 9.02 6.78
N ILE A 88 0.10 8.13 6.00
CA ILE A 88 1.16 7.24 6.48
C ILE A 88 2.53 7.87 6.19
N PRO A 89 3.48 7.82 7.14
CA PRO A 89 4.85 8.32 6.92
C PRO A 89 5.61 7.42 5.93
N MET A 90 5.35 7.66 4.64
CA MET A 90 6.03 7.08 3.50
C MET A 90 6.45 8.17 2.52
N LYS A 91 7.47 7.89 1.71
CA LYS A 91 7.88 8.78 0.63
C LYS A 91 7.35 8.22 -0.68
N TRP A 92 6.51 9.01 -1.34
CA TRP A 92 5.99 8.75 -2.67
C TRP A 92 6.93 9.31 -3.74
N VAL A 93 7.28 8.52 -4.75
CA VAL A 93 8.10 8.96 -5.89
C VAL A 93 7.56 8.39 -7.18
N GLU A 94 7.23 9.26 -8.13
CA GLU A 94 6.73 8.89 -9.45
C GLU A 94 7.81 9.02 -10.53
N TYR A 95 7.89 8.03 -11.41
CA TYR A 95 8.85 8.00 -12.52
C TYR A 95 8.15 7.81 -13.88
N GLY A 96 6.88 8.19 -14.00
CA GLY A 96 6.08 8.04 -15.22
C GLY A 96 5.63 6.61 -15.49
N GLU A 97 6.58 5.67 -15.64
CA GLU A 97 6.32 4.25 -15.96
C GLU A 97 6.07 3.40 -14.71
N TYR A 98 6.60 3.86 -13.57
CA TYR A 98 6.44 3.21 -12.28
C TYR A 98 6.44 4.25 -11.15
N PHE A 99 5.97 3.81 -9.98
CA PHE A 99 6.04 4.59 -8.75
C PHE A 99 6.66 3.76 -7.62
N LEU A 100 7.27 4.47 -6.67
CA LEU A 100 7.90 3.92 -5.48
C LEU A 100 7.20 4.45 -4.23
N MET A 101 6.78 3.54 -3.36
CA MET A 101 6.44 3.83 -1.97
C MET A 101 7.61 3.42 -1.09
N GLN A 102 8.38 4.39 -0.62
CA GLN A 102 9.53 4.14 0.25
C GLN A 102 9.11 4.28 1.71
N PHE A 103 9.48 3.30 2.53
CA PHE A 103 9.22 3.25 3.96
C PHE A 103 10.55 3.27 4.72
N PRO A 104 11.20 4.45 4.89
CA PRO A 104 12.52 4.55 5.50
C PRO A 104 12.65 3.86 6.87
N PRO A 105 11.66 3.92 7.78
CA PRO A 105 11.75 3.22 9.07
C PRO A 105 11.80 1.69 8.94
N LEU A 106 11.37 1.15 7.80
CA LEU A 106 11.40 -0.29 7.50
C LEU A 106 12.61 -0.68 6.64
N ASP A 107 13.37 0.27 6.10
CA ASP A 107 14.41 0.07 5.08
C ASP A 107 13.91 -0.67 3.82
N LEU A 108 12.61 -0.51 3.51
CA LEU A 108 11.93 -1.18 2.39
C LEU A 108 11.24 -0.18 1.46
N GLU A 109 11.13 -0.55 0.20
CA GLU A 109 10.32 0.14 -0.79
C GLU A 109 9.42 -0.87 -1.54
N ALA A 110 8.23 -0.40 -1.91
CA ALA A 110 7.38 -1.08 -2.87
C ALA A 110 7.47 -0.36 -4.21
N LYS A 111 7.79 -1.09 -5.27
CA LYS A 111 7.75 -0.60 -6.65
C LYS A 111 6.49 -1.12 -7.32
N ILE A 112 5.74 -0.26 -7.97
CA ILE A 112 4.58 -0.65 -8.79
C ILE A 112 4.80 -0.08 -10.19
N SER A 113 4.94 -0.98 -11.17
CA SER A 113 5.17 -0.66 -12.58
C SER A 113 3.86 -0.79 -13.34
N LEU A 114 3.42 0.31 -13.95
CA LEU A 114 2.23 0.34 -14.81
C LEU A 114 2.56 -0.19 -16.20
N GLU A 115 3.78 0.06 -16.68
CA GLU A 115 4.26 -0.43 -17.98
C GLU A 115 4.39 -1.96 -18.00
N ASP A 116 5.02 -2.53 -16.96
CA ASP A 116 5.24 -3.98 -16.87
C ASP A 116 4.07 -4.74 -16.23
N ASN A 117 3.03 -4.02 -15.80
CA ASN A 117 1.94 -4.55 -14.99
C ASN A 117 2.45 -5.41 -13.81
N SER A 118 3.43 -4.88 -13.07
CA SER A 118 4.12 -5.64 -12.02
C SER A 118 4.26 -4.87 -10.72
N TYR A 119 4.55 -5.58 -9.64
CA TYR A 119 4.87 -5.01 -8.33
C TYR A 119 6.01 -5.79 -7.67
N GLU A 120 6.76 -5.12 -6.81
CA GLU A 120 7.93 -5.65 -6.10
C GLU A 120 7.99 -5.02 -4.70
N VAL A 121 8.44 -5.77 -3.70
CA VAL A 121 8.85 -5.23 -2.39
C VAL A 121 10.29 -5.63 -2.15
N ARG A 122 11.15 -4.65 -1.87
CA ARG A 122 12.59 -4.86 -1.73
C ARG A 122 13.21 -3.85 -0.76
N ALA A 123 14.47 -4.06 -0.41
CA ALA A 123 15.23 -3.09 0.37
C ALA A 123 15.37 -1.76 -0.38
N ILE A 124 15.36 -0.63 0.33
CA ILE A 124 15.65 0.67 -0.26
C ILE A 124 17.08 0.63 -0.80
N THR A 125 17.21 0.83 -2.11
CA THR A 125 18.54 0.90 -2.73
C THR A 125 19.16 2.24 -2.30
N LYS A 126 20.15 2.22 -1.41
CA LYS A 126 20.97 3.41 -1.16
C LYS A 126 21.73 3.70 -2.45
N THR A 127 21.32 4.74 -3.17
CA THR A 127 22.14 5.30 -4.24
C THR A 127 23.47 5.70 -3.60
N VAL A 128 24.54 4.99 -3.96
CA VAL A 128 25.92 5.23 -3.50
C VAL A 128 26.41 6.57 -4.04
#